data_AF-A0A5P1FLJ4-F1
#
_entry.id   AF-A0A5P1FLJ4-F1
#
_cell.length_a   1.000
_cell.length_b   1.000
_cell.length_c   1.000
_cell.angle_alpha   90.00
_cell.angle_beta   90.00
_cell.angle_gamma   90.00
#
_symmetry.space_group_name_H-M   'P 1'
#
loop_
_entity.id
_entity.type
_entity.pdbx_description
1 polymer ?
#
loop_
_entity_poly.entity_id
_entity_poly.type
_entity_poly.pdbx_seq_one_letter_code
_entity_poly.pdbx_strand_id
1 'polypeptide(L)'
;MVTCGAAPLETSYQNISRCVYVSTELYEYRGWDGLPVDSKHRPFSWGLRHSERHVSDFYISDPNSGTRFLVRAGNGARVVSFVKPATIVEMTKKNKELNPNFLTWLAEHNISGESRVLRLEEGFIKEGGTASVMGILRKHESLTIIDQPRDIISTGCQWHRCFFPLHVEGLILIGDRSPEAVCHV
;
A
#
# COMPACT_ATOMS: atom_id res chain seq x y z
N MET A 1 9.76 -14.62 -5.18
CA MET A 1 9.44 -14.59 -3.73
C MET A 1 10.07 -13.35 -3.11
N VAL A 2 9.37 -12.74 -2.15
CA VAL A 2 9.80 -11.55 -1.42
C VAL A 2 10.52 -11.94 -0.13
N THR A 3 11.59 -11.23 0.21
CA THR A 3 12.32 -11.38 1.48
C THR A 3 12.63 -10.01 2.07
N CYS A 4 12.38 -9.82 3.36
CA CYS A 4 12.61 -8.53 4.02
C CYS A 4 14.09 -8.15 4.00
N GLY A 5 14.36 -6.85 3.89
CA GLY A 5 15.68 -6.28 4.15
C GLY A 5 15.93 -6.10 5.66
N ALA A 6 16.81 -5.15 5.99
CA ALA A 6 17.23 -4.90 7.37
C ALA A 6 16.10 -4.36 8.27
N ALA A 7 15.17 -3.60 7.71
CA ALA A 7 14.07 -2.96 8.45
C ALA A 7 12.71 -3.46 7.92
N PRO A 8 12.19 -4.59 8.43
CA PRO A 8 10.84 -5.04 8.10
C PRO A 8 9.79 -4.06 8.64
N LEU A 9 8.66 -3.97 7.95
CA LEU A 9 7.51 -3.17 8.32
C LEU A 9 6.46 -4.01 9.05
N GLU A 10 5.54 -3.29 9.69
CA GLU A 10 4.36 -3.82 10.36
C GLU A 10 3.12 -3.04 9.91
N THR A 11 1.97 -3.70 9.74
CA THR A 11 0.73 -3.01 9.40
C THR A 11 0.20 -2.24 10.61
N SER A 12 -0.46 -1.10 10.38
CA SER A 12 -0.81 -0.14 11.42
C SER A 12 -1.91 -0.66 12.37
N TYR A 13 -2.86 -1.45 11.85
CA TYR A 13 -4.00 -1.92 12.64
C TYR A 13 -3.93 -3.43 12.96
N GLN A 14 -3.67 -4.28 11.97
CA GLN A 14 -3.59 -5.73 12.19
C GLN A 14 -2.27 -6.21 12.81
N ASN A 15 -1.27 -5.33 12.95
CA ASN A 15 0.07 -5.67 13.48
C ASN A 15 0.74 -6.83 12.75
N ILE A 16 0.57 -6.90 11.42
CA ILE A 16 1.17 -7.96 10.59
C ILE A 16 2.64 -7.60 10.36
N SER A 17 3.52 -8.27 11.08
CA SER A 17 4.96 -8.06 11.00
C SER A 17 5.59 -8.71 9.75
N ARG A 18 6.84 -8.30 9.47
CA ARG A 18 7.66 -8.79 8.36
C ARG A 18 7.03 -8.50 6.99
N CYS A 19 6.54 -7.26 6.84
CA CYS A 19 6.09 -6.73 5.57
C CYS A 19 7.19 -5.90 4.89
N VAL A 20 7.19 -5.86 3.57
CA VAL A 20 8.07 -4.98 2.76
C VAL A 20 7.33 -3.75 2.24
N TYR A 21 6.00 -3.83 2.21
CA TYR A 21 5.09 -2.75 1.88
C TYR A 21 3.88 -2.86 2.81
N VAL A 22 3.44 -1.74 3.34
CA VAL A 22 2.19 -1.61 4.10
C VAL A 22 1.47 -0.33 3.66
N SER A 23 0.15 -0.39 3.67
CA SER A 23 -0.73 0.74 3.42
C SER A 23 -1.93 0.63 4.34
N THR A 24 -2.32 1.76 4.91
CA THR A 24 -3.47 1.87 5.79
C THR A 24 -4.27 3.07 5.32
N GLU A 25 -5.54 2.84 4.99
CA GLU A 25 -6.45 3.83 4.43
C GLU A 25 -7.74 3.85 5.23
N LEU A 26 -8.11 5.03 5.73
CA LEU A 26 -9.37 5.24 6.42
C LEU A 26 -10.31 6.05 5.52
N TYR A 27 -11.45 5.45 5.22
CA TYR A 27 -12.52 6.07 4.49
C TYR A 27 -13.67 6.45 5.41
N GLU A 28 -14.30 7.58 5.11
CA GLU A 28 -15.48 8.07 5.79
C GLU A 28 -16.63 8.19 4.79
N TYR A 29 -17.79 7.64 5.15
CA TYR A 29 -18.99 7.76 4.34
C TYR A 29 -19.78 9.01 4.68
N ARG A 30 -20.12 9.80 3.65
CA ARG A 30 -20.94 11.00 3.77
C ARG A 30 -22.42 10.68 3.50
N GLY A 31 -23.25 10.72 4.55
CA GLY A 31 -24.71 10.70 4.43
C GLY A 31 -25.32 12.06 4.06
N TRP A 32 -26.66 12.18 4.12
CA TRP A 32 -27.42 13.41 3.86
C TRP A 32 -26.86 14.63 4.62
N ASP A 33 -26.73 14.52 5.94
CA ASP A 33 -26.27 15.59 6.82
C ASP A 33 -24.78 15.44 7.19
N GLY A 34 -24.04 14.62 6.45
CA GLY A 34 -22.64 14.35 6.71
C GLY A 34 -21.74 15.51 6.30
N LEU A 35 -20.81 15.89 7.17
CA LEU A 35 -19.74 16.83 6.82
C LEU A 35 -18.82 16.19 5.76
N PRO A 36 -18.45 16.91 4.70
CA PRO A 36 -17.48 16.42 3.74
C PRO A 36 -16.08 16.32 4.35
N VAL A 37 -15.27 15.42 3.79
CA VAL A 37 -13.86 15.23 4.19
C VAL A 37 -12.99 16.26 3.50
N ASP A 38 -13.32 16.59 2.24
CA ASP A 38 -12.69 17.64 1.45
C ASP A 38 -13.73 18.34 0.55
N SER A 39 -13.30 19.33 -0.22
CA SER A 39 -14.18 20.09 -1.13
C SER A 39 -14.79 19.25 -2.26
N LYS A 40 -14.25 18.05 -2.55
CA LYS A 40 -14.68 17.16 -3.63
C LYS A 40 -15.56 16.02 -3.16
N HIS A 41 -15.65 15.79 -1.84
CA HIS A 41 -16.40 14.69 -1.25
C HIS A 41 -17.91 14.86 -1.47
N ARG A 42 -18.51 14.03 -2.33
CA ARG A 42 -19.92 14.11 -2.70
C ARG A 42 -20.84 13.45 -1.65
N PRO A 43 -22.13 13.85 -1.55
CA PRO A 43 -23.12 13.12 -0.76
C PRO A 43 -23.24 11.65 -1.23
N PHE A 44 -23.52 10.75 -0.30
CA PHE A 44 -23.65 9.30 -0.50
C PHE A 44 -22.41 8.62 -1.09
N SER A 45 -21.23 9.14 -0.80
CA SER A 45 -19.96 8.56 -1.25
C SER A 45 -18.97 8.37 -0.11
N TRP A 46 -17.90 7.63 -0.39
CA TRP A 46 -16.77 7.45 0.52
C TRP A 46 -15.68 8.48 0.19
N GLY A 47 -15.17 9.13 1.22
CA GLY A 47 -14.04 10.05 1.14
C GLY A 47 -12.85 9.52 1.92
N LEU A 48 -11.66 9.60 1.33
CA LEU A 48 -10.40 9.23 1.99
C LEU A 48 -10.04 10.28 3.03
N ARG A 49 -9.99 9.89 4.30
CA ARG A 49 -9.72 10.78 5.43
C ARG A 49 -8.29 10.68 5.94
N HIS A 50 -7.72 9.49 5.88
CA HIS A 50 -6.36 9.22 6.31
C HIS A 50 -5.76 8.16 5.39
N SER A 51 -4.49 8.35 5.02
CA SER A 51 -3.76 7.43 4.16
C SER A 51 -2.30 7.45 4.54
N GLU A 52 -1.79 6.29 4.88
CA GLU A 52 -0.37 6.07 5.16
C GLU A 52 0.12 4.91 4.30
N ARG A 53 1.28 5.09 3.68
CA ARG A 53 1.90 4.05 2.86
C ARG A 53 3.40 4.06 3.13
N HIS A 54 3.92 2.88 3.45
CA HIS A 54 5.32 2.69 3.78
C HIS A 54 5.86 1.51 2.99
N VAL A 55 7.11 1.64 2.58
CA VAL A 55 7.85 0.60 1.86
C VAL A 55 9.26 0.57 2.43
N SER A 56 9.82 -0.62 2.60
CA SER A 56 11.20 -0.81 3.05
C SER A 56 12.07 -1.33 1.91
N ASP A 57 13.38 -1.40 2.12
CA ASP A 57 14.25 -2.14 1.20
C ASP A 57 14.02 -3.64 1.37
N PHE A 58 13.96 -4.37 0.26
CA PHE A 58 13.68 -5.80 0.26
C PHE A 58 14.38 -6.52 -0.88
N TYR A 59 14.41 -7.84 -0.80
CA TYR A 59 14.89 -8.68 -1.87
C TYR A 59 13.73 -9.33 -2.61
N ILE A 60 13.86 -9.42 -3.93
CA ILE A 60 13.04 -10.31 -4.75
C ILE A 60 13.93 -11.42 -5.31
N SER A 61 13.42 -12.64 -5.28
CA SER A 61 14.07 -13.80 -5.86
C SER A 61 13.18 -14.45 -6.90
N ASP A 62 13.77 -14.87 -8.00
CA ASP A 62 13.10 -15.78 -8.94
C ASP A 62 13.25 -17.22 -8.40
N PRO A 63 12.14 -17.93 -8.11
CA PRO A 63 12.19 -19.29 -7.60
C PRO A 63 12.92 -20.26 -8.54
N ASN A 64 12.87 -20.01 -9.85
CA ASN A 64 13.41 -20.93 -10.85
C ASN A 64 14.93 -20.75 -11.04
N SER A 65 15.39 -19.51 -11.22
CA SER A 65 16.82 -19.24 -11.43
C SER A 65 17.62 -19.10 -10.13
N GLY A 66 16.96 -18.88 -8.99
CA GLY A 66 17.61 -18.55 -7.72
C GLY A 66 18.24 -17.16 -7.68
N THR A 67 18.11 -16.37 -8.75
CA THR A 67 18.64 -15.01 -8.84
C THR A 67 17.95 -14.11 -7.83
N ARG A 68 18.74 -13.31 -7.10
CA ARG A 68 18.24 -12.35 -6.11
C ARG A 68 18.57 -10.92 -6.54
N PHE A 69 17.58 -10.05 -6.41
CA PHE A 69 17.71 -8.63 -6.67
C PHE A 69 17.36 -7.86 -5.39
N LEU A 70 18.21 -6.90 -5.02
CA LEU A 70 17.90 -5.93 -3.97
C LEU A 70 17.04 -4.83 -4.56
N VAL A 71 15.89 -4.55 -3.96
CA VAL A 71 15.03 -3.43 -4.31
C VAL A 71 15.25 -2.32 -3.29
N ARG A 72 15.75 -1.17 -3.75
CA ARG A 72 15.96 0.02 -2.91
C ARG A 72 14.74 0.92 -2.96
N ALA A 73 13.75 0.62 -2.13
CA ALA A 73 12.48 1.33 -2.06
C ALA A 73 12.32 2.16 -0.77
N GLY A 74 12.93 1.72 0.34
CA GLY A 74 12.73 2.30 1.66
C GLY A 74 13.56 3.53 1.98
N ASN A 75 14.55 3.87 1.15
CA ASN A 75 15.42 5.02 1.41
C ASN A 75 15.03 6.25 0.54
N GLY A 76 13.81 6.77 0.75
CA GLY A 76 13.33 7.99 0.09
C GLY A 76 13.04 7.85 -1.41
N ALA A 77 12.96 6.62 -1.93
CA ALA A 77 12.59 6.39 -3.31
C ALA A 77 11.10 6.72 -3.53
N ARG A 78 10.76 7.29 -4.69
CA ARG A 78 9.36 7.40 -5.11
C ARG A 78 8.88 6.00 -5.48
N VAL A 79 7.77 5.56 -4.90
CA VAL A 79 7.18 4.25 -5.19
C VAL A 79 5.71 4.41 -5.52
N VAL A 80 5.33 3.92 -6.70
CA VAL A 80 3.94 3.77 -7.11
C VAL A 80 3.55 2.32 -6.85
N SER A 81 2.66 2.12 -5.88
CA SER A 81 2.20 0.79 -5.47
C SER A 81 0.84 0.46 -6.08
N PHE A 82 0.72 -0.77 -6.58
CA PHE A 82 -0.51 -1.42 -7.03
C PHE A 82 -0.74 -2.66 -6.17
N VAL A 83 -1.10 -2.41 -4.91
CA VAL A 83 -1.42 -3.44 -3.93
C VAL A 83 -2.87 -3.23 -3.55
N LYS A 84 -3.71 -4.23 -3.77
CA LYS A 84 -5.14 -4.14 -3.43
C LYS A 84 -5.29 -4.18 -1.91
N PRO A 85 -5.85 -3.14 -1.27
CA PRO A 85 -6.15 -3.20 0.15
C PRO A 85 -7.38 -4.07 0.41
N ALA A 86 -7.45 -4.65 1.60
CA ALA A 86 -8.61 -5.37 2.10
C ALA A 86 -9.32 -4.54 3.17
N THR A 87 -10.64 -4.48 3.13
CA THR A 87 -11.42 -3.90 4.22
C THR A 87 -11.29 -4.77 5.46
N ILE A 88 -10.66 -4.23 6.50
CA ILE A 88 -10.41 -4.95 7.76
C ILE A 88 -11.49 -4.63 8.77
N VAL A 89 -11.93 -3.36 8.82
CA VAL A 89 -12.95 -2.90 9.75
C VAL A 89 -13.96 -2.03 9.02
N GLU A 90 -15.24 -2.31 9.24
CA GLU A 90 -16.33 -1.42 8.86
C GLU A 90 -17.14 -1.04 10.11
N MET A 91 -17.06 0.24 10.48
CA MET A 91 -17.72 0.81 11.63
C MET A 91 -18.94 1.59 11.18
N THR A 92 -20.08 1.20 11.69
CA THR A 92 -21.38 1.83 11.49
C THR A 92 -21.86 2.42 12.82
N LYS A 93 -22.94 3.21 12.78
CA LYS A 93 -23.55 3.77 14.01
C LYS A 93 -24.01 2.70 15.00
N LYS A 94 -24.28 1.47 14.54
CA LYS A 94 -24.86 0.38 15.35
C LYS A 94 -23.81 -0.48 16.07
N ASN A 95 -22.61 -0.63 15.50
CA ASN A 95 -21.53 -1.47 16.04
C ASN A 95 -20.39 -0.63 16.64
N LYS A 96 -20.67 0.64 16.99
CA LYS A 96 -19.64 1.61 17.40
C LYS A 96 -18.84 1.15 18.63
N GLU A 97 -19.53 0.53 19.59
CA GLU A 97 -18.96 0.07 20.86
C GLU A 97 -18.34 -1.32 20.78
N LEU A 98 -18.49 -2.02 19.64
CA LEU A 98 -18.06 -3.42 19.49
C LEU A 98 -16.59 -3.57 19.05
N ASN A 99 -15.91 -2.49 18.68
CA ASN A 99 -14.51 -2.55 18.24
C ASN A 99 -13.62 -1.57 19.04
N PRO A 100 -13.21 -1.93 20.27
CA PRO A 100 -12.38 -1.08 21.12
C PRO A 100 -10.99 -0.83 20.53
N ASN A 101 -10.40 -1.82 19.86
CA ASN A 101 -9.08 -1.68 19.22
C ASN A 101 -9.10 -0.61 18.14
N PHE A 102 -10.18 -0.55 17.35
CA PHE A 102 -10.35 0.47 16.32
C PHE A 102 -10.53 1.88 16.90
N LEU A 103 -11.22 2.01 18.04
CA LEU A 103 -11.33 3.29 18.75
C LEU A 103 -9.97 3.78 19.27
N THR A 104 -9.17 2.88 19.83
CA THR A 104 -7.80 3.19 20.28
C THR A 104 -6.94 3.64 19.10
N TRP A 105 -6.95 2.90 18.00
CA TRP A 105 -6.22 3.25 16.78
C TRP A 105 -6.63 4.64 16.24
N LEU A 106 -7.92 4.95 16.22
CA LEU A 106 -8.41 6.28 15.82
C LEU A 106 -7.89 7.40 16.74
N ALA A 107 -7.83 7.15 18.06
CA ALA A 107 -7.33 8.10 19.04
C ALA A 107 -5.82 8.36 18.86
N GLU A 108 -5.03 7.31 18.62
CA GLU A 108 -3.59 7.40 18.33
C GLU A 108 -3.29 8.25 17.09
N HIS A 109 -4.16 8.20 16.08
CA HIS A 109 -4.03 8.98 14.84
C HIS A 109 -4.77 10.33 14.88
N ASN A 110 -5.26 10.77 16.05
CA ASN A 110 -6.01 12.02 16.26
C ASN A 110 -7.29 12.15 15.40
N ILE A 111 -7.97 11.04 15.13
CA ILE A 111 -9.18 10.99 14.30
C ILE A 111 -10.41 10.87 15.19
N SER A 112 -11.29 11.88 15.15
CA SER A 112 -12.58 11.78 15.85
C SER A 112 -13.51 10.76 15.17
N GLY A 113 -13.93 9.77 15.95
CA GLY A 113 -14.88 8.72 15.57
C GLY A 113 -16.36 9.04 15.84
N GLU A 114 -16.73 10.30 16.11
CA GLU A 114 -18.12 10.61 16.48
C GLU A 114 -19.08 10.65 15.28
N SER A 115 -20.15 9.84 15.35
CA SER A 115 -21.33 9.80 14.47
C SER A 115 -21.13 9.42 12.99
N ARG A 116 -19.94 8.94 12.61
CA ARG A 116 -19.55 8.68 11.22
C ARG A 116 -19.51 7.19 10.92
N VAL A 117 -19.83 6.84 9.68
CA VAL A 117 -19.61 5.48 9.15
C VAL A 117 -18.19 5.47 8.58
N LEU A 118 -17.34 4.62 9.13
CA LEU A 118 -15.92 4.55 8.82
C LEU A 118 -15.56 3.17 8.27
N ARG A 119 -14.58 3.14 7.38
CA ARG A 119 -14.04 1.91 6.82
C ARG A 119 -12.52 1.98 6.83
N LEU A 120 -11.88 1.04 7.50
CA LEU A 120 -10.43 0.89 7.50
C LEU A 120 -10.04 -0.22 6.53
N GLU A 121 -9.15 0.11 5.62
CA GLU A 121 -8.57 -0.83 4.67
C GLU A 121 -7.06 -0.91 4.88
N GLU A 122 -6.53 -2.12 4.90
CA GLU A 122 -5.08 -2.36 4.94
C GLU A 122 -4.65 -3.18 3.72
N GLY A 123 -3.55 -2.77 3.10
CA GLY A 123 -2.89 -3.52 2.05
C GLY A 123 -1.43 -3.74 2.41
N PHE A 124 -0.90 -4.94 2.20
CA PHE A 124 0.49 -5.25 2.54
C PHE A 124 1.10 -6.28 1.58
N ILE A 125 2.42 -6.31 1.54
CA ILE A 125 3.19 -7.40 0.93
C ILE A 125 4.06 -8.00 2.03
N LYS A 126 3.75 -9.23 2.42
CA LYS A 126 4.47 -9.96 3.46
C LYS A 126 5.66 -10.72 2.87
N GLU A 127 6.70 -10.90 3.67
CA GLU A 127 7.77 -11.84 3.38
C GLU A 127 7.21 -13.24 3.03
N GLY A 128 7.83 -13.89 2.04
CA GLY A 128 7.33 -15.14 1.45
C GLY A 128 6.28 -14.93 0.36
N GLY A 129 5.72 -13.72 0.24
CA GLY A 129 4.77 -13.37 -0.81
C GLY A 129 5.38 -13.22 -2.21
N THR A 130 4.52 -12.89 -3.16
CA THR A 130 4.88 -12.58 -4.55
C THR A 130 4.66 -11.11 -4.83
N ALA A 131 5.65 -10.48 -5.43
CA ALA A 131 5.57 -9.11 -5.91
C ALA A 131 6.30 -9.00 -7.25
N SER A 132 5.80 -8.10 -8.09
CA SER A 132 6.49 -7.65 -9.29
C SER A 132 7.01 -6.24 -9.07
N VAL A 133 8.25 -5.99 -9.47
CA VAL A 133 8.90 -4.69 -9.32
C VAL A 133 9.41 -4.23 -10.66
N MET A 134 9.11 -2.99 -11.04
CA MET A 134 9.72 -2.34 -12.19
C MET A 134 10.57 -1.16 -11.71
N GLY A 135 11.75 -1.05 -12.28
CA GLY A 135 12.74 -0.03 -11.94
C GLY A 135 13.97 -0.18 -12.84
N ILE A 136 15.02 0.57 -12.52
CA ILE A 136 16.28 0.48 -13.25
C ILE A 136 17.19 -0.54 -12.59
N LEU A 137 17.60 -1.51 -13.40
CA LEU A 137 18.58 -2.51 -12.98
C LEU A 137 19.97 -1.88 -12.96
N ARG A 138 20.63 -1.93 -11.80
CA ARG A 138 22.00 -1.48 -11.57
C ARG A 138 22.81 -2.63 -11.04
N LYS A 139 24.05 -2.74 -11.49
CA LYS A 139 25.02 -3.65 -10.91
C LYS A 139 25.97 -2.84 -10.05
N HIS A 140 26.06 -3.18 -8.77
CA HIS A 140 27.00 -2.57 -7.84
C HIS A 140 27.77 -3.69 -7.14
N GLU A 141 29.07 -3.79 -7.41
CA GLU A 141 29.91 -4.90 -6.96
C GLU A 141 29.33 -6.28 -7.39
N SER A 142 28.92 -7.10 -6.43
CA SER A 142 28.28 -8.40 -6.61
C SER A 142 26.75 -8.36 -6.50
N LEU A 143 26.17 -7.21 -6.14
CA LEU A 143 24.72 -7.06 -5.96
C LEU A 143 24.06 -6.53 -7.23
N THR A 144 22.96 -7.19 -7.62
CA THR A 144 22.07 -6.66 -8.64
C THR A 144 20.93 -5.92 -7.94
N ILE A 145 20.81 -4.64 -8.22
CA ILE A 145 19.95 -3.71 -7.51
C ILE A 145 18.90 -3.16 -8.48
N ILE A 146 17.64 -3.19 -8.07
CA ILE A 146 16.55 -2.45 -8.72
C ILE A 146 16.38 -1.15 -7.95
N ASP A 147 16.57 -0.04 -8.65
CA ASP A 147 16.57 1.29 -8.07
C ASP A 147 15.65 2.23 -8.87
N GLN A 148 15.24 3.32 -8.25
CA GLN A 148 14.48 4.35 -8.96
C GLN A 148 15.33 4.95 -10.10
N PRO A 149 14.68 5.33 -11.21
CA PRO A 149 15.36 6.10 -12.24
C PRO A 149 15.77 7.48 -11.69
N ARG A 150 16.91 8.02 -12.17
CA ARG A 150 17.40 9.35 -11.72
C ARG A 150 16.57 10.50 -12.30
N ASP A 151 16.08 10.30 -13.51
CA ASP A 151 15.24 11.23 -14.25
C ASP A 151 13.93 10.53 -14.63
N ILE A 152 12.87 11.31 -14.90
CA ILE A 152 11.60 10.75 -15.36
C ILE A 152 11.84 10.07 -16.72
N ILE A 153 11.55 8.77 -16.80
CA ILE A 153 11.72 8.01 -18.03
C ILE A 153 10.38 7.95 -18.77
N SER A 154 10.38 8.39 -20.03
CA SER A 154 9.26 8.19 -20.93
C SER A 154 9.41 6.87 -21.66
N THR A 155 8.37 6.04 -21.70
CA THR A 155 8.34 4.81 -22.51
C THR A 155 8.31 5.06 -24.02
N GLY A 156 8.32 6.34 -24.45
CA GLY A 156 8.16 6.74 -25.85
C GLY A 156 6.75 6.45 -26.37
N CYS A 157 6.48 6.81 -27.63
CA CYS A 157 5.20 6.52 -28.25
C CYS A 157 5.31 5.30 -29.17
N GLN A 158 4.57 4.24 -28.85
CA GLN A 158 4.46 3.05 -29.69
C GLN A 158 3.06 2.99 -30.33
N TRP A 159 2.82 3.89 -31.29
CA TRP A 159 1.53 4.02 -32.00
C TRP A 159 1.04 2.70 -32.62
N HIS A 160 1.95 1.89 -33.17
CA HIS A 160 1.62 0.57 -33.73
C HIS A 160 1.07 -0.44 -32.72
N ARG A 161 1.26 -0.20 -31.41
CA ARG A 161 0.73 -1.04 -30.32
C ARG A 161 -0.32 -0.31 -29.48
N CYS A 162 -0.78 0.86 -29.93
CA CYS A 162 -1.71 1.72 -29.18
C CYS A 162 -1.24 2.07 -27.76
N PHE A 163 0.08 2.10 -27.53
CA PHE A 163 0.65 2.52 -26.25
C PHE A 163 1.01 4.01 -26.29
N PHE A 164 0.32 4.80 -25.45
CA PHE A 164 0.66 6.19 -25.19
C PHE A 164 1.95 6.29 -24.37
N PRO A 165 2.70 7.40 -24.47
CA PRO A 165 3.89 7.62 -23.66
C PRO A 165 3.52 7.66 -22.17
N LEU A 166 4.05 6.71 -21.41
CA LEU A 166 3.94 6.70 -19.96
C LEU A 166 5.21 7.29 -19.37
N HIS A 167 5.04 8.25 -18.47
CA HIS A 167 6.12 8.79 -17.66
C HIS A 167 6.19 7.98 -16.39
N VAL A 168 7.27 7.21 -16.23
CA VAL A 168 7.50 6.44 -15.01
C VAL A 168 8.40 7.27 -14.10
N GLU A 169 7.84 7.64 -12.95
CA GLU A 169 8.52 8.32 -11.88
C GLU A 169 8.65 7.37 -10.69
N GLY A 170 9.89 7.01 -10.34
CA GLY A 170 10.15 6.10 -9.23
C GLY A 170 10.08 4.62 -9.60
N LEU A 171 9.96 3.77 -8.58
CA LEU A 171 9.74 2.34 -8.68
C LEU A 171 8.24 2.03 -8.80
N ILE A 172 7.91 1.01 -9.59
CA ILE A 172 6.56 0.45 -9.61
C ILE A 172 6.56 -0.85 -8.84
N LEU A 173 5.70 -0.96 -7.83
CA LEU A 173 5.54 -2.14 -6.99
C LEU A 173 4.13 -2.72 -7.18
N ILE A 174 4.04 -3.97 -7.60
CA ILE A 174 2.76 -4.65 -7.81
C ILE A 174 2.72 -5.86 -6.88
N GLY A 175 1.74 -5.90 -5.99
CA GLY A 175 1.53 -7.02 -5.07
C GLY A 175 0.48 -7.98 -5.62
N ASP A 176 0.74 -9.28 -5.54
CA ASP A 176 -0.24 -10.29 -5.95
C ASP A 176 -1.14 -10.67 -4.77
N ARG A 177 -2.31 -10.02 -4.72
CA ARG A 177 -3.46 -10.22 -3.79
C ARG A 177 -3.21 -10.00 -2.29
N SER A 178 -4.11 -9.25 -1.66
CA SER A 178 -4.32 -9.23 -0.21
C SER A 178 -4.80 -10.62 0.25
N PRO A 179 -4.60 -10.98 1.54
CA PRO A 179 -5.18 -12.19 2.09
C PRO A 179 -6.70 -12.16 1.89
N GLU A 180 -7.26 -13.29 1.49
CA GLU A 180 -8.66 -13.57 1.76
C GLU A 180 -8.91 -13.32 3.26
N ALA A 181 -10.05 -12.68 3.56
CA ALA A 181 -10.45 -12.33 4.91
C ALA A 181 -10.13 -13.48 5.87
N VAL A 182 -9.28 -13.20 6.86
CA VAL A 182 -9.13 -14.08 8.01
C VAL A 182 -10.47 -14.02 8.73
N CYS A 183 -11.37 -14.94 8.39
CA CYS A 183 -12.54 -15.24 9.20
C CYS A 183 -12.02 -15.67 10.56
N HIS A 184 -12.12 -14.79 11.55
CA HIS A 184 -12.00 -15.19 12.94
C HIS A 184 -13.19 -16.11 13.25
N VAL A 185 -12.88 -17.38 13.55
CA VAL A 185 -13.76 -18.30 14.28
C VAL A 185 -13.62 -17.98 15.77
#